data_AF-A0A965UEV3-F1
#
_entry.id   AF-A0A965UEV3-F1
#
_cell.length_a   1.000
_cell.length_b   1.000
_cell.length_c   1.000
_cell.angle_alpha   90.00
_cell.angle_beta   90.00
_cell.angle_gamma   90.00
#
_symmetry.space_group_name_H-M   'P 1'
#
loop_
_entity.id
_entity.type
_entity.pdbx_description
1 polymer ?
#
loop_
_entity_poly.entity_id
_entity_poly.type
_entity_poly.pdbx_seq_one_letter_code
_entity_poly.pdbx_strand_id
1 'polypeptide(L)'
;MQENSPLQSAPHPPEGGASDCISSSAEKTIITLTNSPFRGLGGRFSTAYLPPVSYFAALLNAENVWLEACENYVKQSYRNRCRIATANGVETLSIPVESNSGRKNPIRDVRISSHGNWQQTHWRAISSAYMNSPFFEYYQDDFRPFYENKWTFLWDYNLELLTLILQLLNENPKIILTETYQDKSNEINDLREIIHPKKDPVYHSKSYYQVFENKFGFLPDLSIIDLLFNMGNEAVLML
;
A
#
# COMPACT_ATOMS: atom_id res chain seq x y z
N MET A 1 65.89 -9.00 -29.37
CA MET A 1 66.88 -8.25 -28.56
C MET A 1 66.03 -7.50 -27.53
N GLN A 2 66.03 -7.85 -26.24
CA GLN A 2 67.14 -7.76 -25.27
C GLN A 2 67.66 -6.31 -25.15
N GLU A 3 68.06 -5.72 -24.02
CA GLU A 3 68.02 -5.99 -22.56
C GLU A 3 68.56 -4.72 -21.84
N ASN A 4 68.46 -4.45 -20.53
CA ASN A 4 67.82 -5.10 -19.36
C ASN A 4 67.40 -3.98 -18.35
N SER A 5 66.83 -4.31 -17.18
CA SER A 5 66.67 -3.37 -16.05
C SER A 5 68.02 -3.06 -15.35
N PRO A 6 68.04 -2.03 -14.48
CA PRO A 6 68.61 -2.23 -13.14
C PRO A 6 67.63 -1.87 -12.01
N LEU A 7 67.80 -2.53 -10.87
CA LEU A 7 67.05 -2.31 -9.63
C LEU A 7 67.43 -1.00 -8.94
N GLN A 8 66.50 -0.40 -8.17
CA GLN A 8 66.86 0.14 -6.86
C GLN A 8 65.71 0.18 -5.84
N SER A 9 65.98 -0.45 -4.68
CA SER A 9 65.46 -0.21 -3.32
C SER A 9 63.96 0.01 -3.06
N ALA A 10 63.37 -0.90 -2.28
CA ALA A 10 62.10 -0.72 -1.57
C ALA A 10 62.25 0.10 -0.27
N PRO A 11 61.15 0.65 0.25
CA PRO A 11 60.93 0.81 1.69
C PRO A 11 59.69 0.03 2.17
N HIS A 12 59.85 -0.67 3.30
CA HIS A 12 58.74 -1.20 4.13
C HIS A 12 58.23 -0.11 5.11
N PRO A 13 57.08 -0.28 5.79
CA PRO A 13 56.16 0.81 6.05
C PRO A 13 56.37 1.52 7.40
N PRO A 14 55.76 2.71 7.59
CA PRO A 14 55.37 3.19 8.92
C PRO A 14 54.08 2.50 9.39
N GLU A 15 54.08 2.07 10.65
CA GLU A 15 52.90 1.56 11.35
C GLU A 15 51.98 2.68 11.84
N GLY A 16 50.72 2.34 12.13
CA GLY A 16 49.87 3.11 13.07
C GLY A 16 48.98 4.18 12.44
N GLY A 17 47.67 3.89 12.37
CA GLY A 17 46.67 4.85 11.89
C GLY A 17 45.28 4.26 11.68
N ALA A 18 44.72 3.61 12.71
CA ALA A 18 43.30 3.26 12.68
C ALA A 18 42.48 4.56 12.72
N SER A 19 41.74 4.85 11.65
CA SER A 19 40.76 5.93 11.60
C SER A 19 39.68 5.57 10.59
N ASP A 20 38.58 5.13 11.18
CA ASP A 20 37.36 4.61 10.62
C ASP A 20 36.90 5.20 9.28
N CYS A 21 36.55 4.29 8.36
CA CYS A 21 35.66 4.60 7.26
C CYS A 21 34.32 5.08 7.81
N ILE A 22 34.07 6.40 7.80
CA ILE A 22 32.73 6.96 8.05
C ILE A 22 31.86 6.66 6.82
N SER A 23 31.36 5.42 6.76
CA SER A 23 30.14 5.14 6.02
C SER A 23 29.01 5.88 6.73
N SER A 24 28.41 6.84 6.04
CA SER A 24 27.24 7.57 6.51
C SER A 24 26.03 6.64 6.57
N SER A 25 25.98 5.79 7.60
CA SER A 25 24.80 5.04 7.99
C SER A 25 23.75 6.02 8.48
N ALA A 26 22.85 6.42 7.58
CA ALA A 26 21.62 7.08 8.00
C ALA A 26 20.81 6.05 8.80
N GLU A 27 20.83 6.20 10.13
CA GLU A 27 20.10 5.34 11.05
C GLU A 27 18.60 5.38 10.70
N LYS A 28 18.15 4.35 9.98
CA LYS A 28 16.72 4.08 9.81
C LYS A 28 16.16 3.87 11.21
N THR A 29 15.42 4.84 11.71
CA THR A 29 14.71 4.72 12.99
C THR A 29 13.66 3.62 12.83
N ILE A 30 13.98 2.41 13.27
CA ILE A 30 13.09 1.25 13.23
C ILE A 30 12.02 1.49 14.30
N ILE A 31 10.88 2.04 13.89
CA ILE A 31 9.69 2.12 14.74
C ILE A 31 9.09 0.71 14.80
N THR A 32 9.43 0.00 15.88
CA THR A 32 8.82 -1.29 16.20
C THR A 32 7.37 -1.08 16.65
N LEU A 33 6.48 -2.04 16.35
CA LEU A 33 5.01 -1.97 16.50
C LEU A 33 4.46 -1.67 17.92
N THR A 34 5.30 -1.45 18.91
CA THR A 34 4.88 -0.93 20.23
C THR A 34 4.66 0.58 20.25
N ASN A 35 5.29 1.34 19.35
CA ASN A 35 5.25 2.80 19.27
C ASN A 35 4.75 3.30 17.90
N SER A 36 3.57 2.86 17.44
CA SER A 36 2.91 3.55 16.32
C SER A 36 2.72 5.03 16.68
N PRO A 37 3.23 5.99 15.87
CA PRO A 37 3.10 7.42 16.17
C PRO A 37 1.66 7.96 16.02
N PHE A 38 0.71 7.08 15.69
CA PHE A 38 -0.70 7.39 15.49
C PHE A 38 -1.61 6.91 16.64
N ARG A 39 -1.04 6.21 17.62
CA ARG A 39 -1.80 5.54 18.69
C ARG A 39 -2.50 6.56 19.61
N GLY A 40 -3.82 6.48 19.73
CA GLY A 40 -4.61 7.36 20.60
C GLY A 40 -4.92 8.75 20.02
N LEU A 41 -4.76 8.93 18.71
CA LEU A 41 -5.35 10.04 17.96
C LEU A 41 -6.23 9.47 16.85
N GLY A 42 -7.25 10.21 16.44
CA GLY A 42 -8.01 9.83 15.25
C GLY A 42 -7.22 10.13 13.96
N GLY A 43 -7.54 9.39 12.90
CA GLY A 43 -6.88 9.48 11.59
C GLY A 43 -7.85 9.90 10.49
N ARG A 44 -7.38 10.72 9.54
CA ARG A 44 -8.15 11.14 8.36
C ARG A 44 -7.60 10.48 7.11
N PHE A 45 -8.47 9.79 6.37
CA PHE A 45 -8.12 8.92 5.26
C PHE A 45 -8.85 9.35 3.99
N SER A 46 -8.22 9.19 2.83
CA SER A 46 -8.92 9.23 1.55
C SER A 46 -9.56 7.88 1.25
N THR A 47 -10.63 7.85 0.45
CA THR A 47 -11.07 6.59 -0.16
C THR A 47 -9.94 5.94 -0.97
N ALA A 48 -9.89 4.60 -1.03
CA ALA A 48 -8.86 3.88 -1.77
C ALA A 48 -9.39 2.54 -2.32
N TYR A 49 -8.99 2.21 -3.54
CA TYR A 49 -9.25 0.94 -4.19
C TYR A 49 -8.23 -0.09 -3.68
N LEU A 50 -8.72 -1.14 -3.01
CA LEU A 50 -7.90 -2.18 -2.36
C LEU A 50 -6.64 -1.59 -1.68
N PRO A 51 -6.85 -0.81 -0.59
CA PRO A 51 -5.80 -0.01 0.02
C PRO A 51 -4.58 -0.85 0.43
N PRO A 52 -3.38 -0.25 0.50
CA PRO A 52 -2.18 -0.98 0.89
C PRO A 52 -2.22 -1.39 2.38
N VAL A 53 -1.39 -2.35 2.79
CA VAL A 53 -1.34 -2.85 4.18
C VAL A 53 -1.14 -1.71 5.20
N SER A 54 -0.30 -0.71 4.92
CA SER A 54 -0.10 0.45 5.79
C SER A 54 -1.37 1.29 6.03
N TYR A 55 -2.33 1.26 5.10
CA TYR A 55 -3.63 1.92 5.27
C TYR A 55 -4.46 1.23 6.34
N PHE A 56 -4.53 -0.11 6.33
CA PHE A 56 -5.28 -0.86 7.34
C PHE A 56 -4.58 -0.83 8.70
N ALA A 57 -3.25 -0.91 8.74
CA ALA A 57 -2.49 -0.75 9.98
C ALA A 57 -2.78 0.61 10.63
N ALA A 58 -2.74 1.70 9.84
CA ALA A 58 -3.08 3.03 10.31
C ALA A 58 -4.56 3.17 10.74
N LEU A 59 -5.48 2.54 10.01
CA LEU A 59 -6.93 2.63 10.24
C LEU A 59 -7.37 1.89 11.51
N LEU A 60 -6.86 0.67 11.75
CA LEU A 60 -7.21 -0.13 12.92
C LEU A 60 -6.53 0.36 14.21
N ASN A 61 -5.40 1.08 14.11
CA ASN A 61 -4.73 1.72 15.26
C ASN A 61 -5.29 3.11 15.63
N ALA A 62 -6.22 3.67 14.84
CA ALA A 62 -6.82 4.99 15.08
C ALA A 62 -8.06 4.90 15.98
N GLU A 63 -8.23 5.85 16.91
CA GLU A 63 -9.39 5.87 17.82
C GLU A 63 -10.71 6.22 17.10
N ASN A 64 -10.63 7.15 16.14
CA ASN A 64 -11.73 7.52 15.25
C ASN A 64 -11.17 7.61 13.83
N VAL A 65 -11.89 7.05 12.85
CA VAL A 65 -11.49 7.04 11.45
C VAL A 65 -12.38 8.01 10.67
N TRP A 66 -11.82 9.11 10.19
CA TRP A 66 -12.54 10.04 9.30
C TRP A 66 -12.23 9.72 7.84
N LEU A 67 -13.21 9.19 7.11
CA LEU A 67 -13.09 8.98 5.67
C LEU A 67 -13.52 10.26 4.94
N GLU A 68 -12.61 10.82 4.16
CA GLU A 68 -12.78 12.10 3.47
C GLU A 68 -13.69 11.95 2.24
N ALA A 69 -14.95 12.35 2.39
CA ALA A 69 -16.00 12.28 1.39
C ALA A 69 -16.20 13.60 0.63
N CYS A 70 -15.56 14.69 1.07
CA CYS A 70 -15.74 16.03 0.51
C CYS A 70 -14.52 16.52 -0.31
N GLU A 71 -13.50 15.69 -0.47
CA GLU A 71 -12.34 16.02 -1.31
C GLU A 71 -12.64 15.99 -2.82
N ASN A 72 -11.68 16.53 -3.60
CA ASN A 72 -11.64 16.33 -5.04
C ASN A 72 -10.75 15.13 -5.39
N TYR A 73 -11.08 14.45 -6.48
CA TYR A 73 -10.34 13.29 -6.96
C TYR A 73 -8.88 13.60 -7.35
N VAL A 74 -7.95 12.96 -6.63
CA VAL A 74 -6.51 13.03 -6.91
C VAL A 74 -6.09 11.88 -7.84
N LYS A 75 -5.71 12.21 -9.08
CA LYS A 75 -5.18 11.26 -10.06
C LYS A 75 -3.87 10.62 -9.58
N GLN A 76 -3.62 9.37 -10.01
CA GLN A 76 -2.43 8.58 -9.66
C GLN A 76 -2.22 8.28 -8.16
N SER A 77 -3.27 8.42 -7.35
CA SER A 77 -3.31 8.03 -5.94
C SER A 77 -4.05 6.71 -5.74
N TYR A 78 -3.98 6.12 -4.53
CA TYR A 78 -4.68 4.87 -4.20
C TYR A 78 -6.21 4.93 -4.35
N ARG A 79 -6.81 6.12 -4.52
CA ARG A 79 -8.24 6.32 -4.82
C ARG A 79 -8.75 5.44 -5.97
N ASN A 80 -7.92 5.17 -6.98
CA ASN A 80 -8.30 4.34 -8.14
C ASN A 80 -7.30 3.24 -8.52
N ARG A 81 -6.26 2.98 -7.71
CA ARG A 81 -5.23 1.96 -8.04
C ARG A 81 -4.77 1.22 -6.79
N CYS A 82 -4.35 -0.03 -6.97
CA CYS A 82 -3.69 -0.84 -5.95
C CYS A 82 -2.42 -1.49 -6.52
N ARG A 83 -1.61 -2.10 -5.65
CA ARG A 83 -0.42 -2.87 -6.02
C ARG A 83 -0.60 -4.32 -5.58
N ILE A 84 -0.33 -5.29 -6.45
CA ILE A 84 -0.40 -6.73 -6.13
C ILE A 84 0.91 -7.42 -6.53
N ALA A 85 1.28 -8.51 -5.86
CA ALA A 85 2.36 -9.36 -6.32
C ALA A 85 1.83 -10.33 -7.39
N THR A 86 2.55 -10.49 -8.49
CA THR A 86 2.27 -11.49 -9.53
C THR A 86 3.53 -12.30 -9.84
N ALA A 87 3.40 -13.33 -10.67
CA ALA A 87 4.55 -14.11 -11.14
C ALA A 87 5.62 -13.25 -11.85
N ASN A 88 5.29 -12.03 -12.30
CA ASN A 88 6.19 -11.10 -12.98
C ASN A 88 6.71 -9.95 -12.08
N GLY A 89 6.40 -9.97 -10.78
CA GLY A 89 6.75 -8.91 -9.82
C GLY A 89 5.52 -8.09 -9.42
N VAL A 90 5.73 -6.85 -8.98
CA VAL A 90 4.62 -6.00 -8.52
C VAL A 90 3.88 -5.36 -9.70
N GLU A 91 2.59 -5.69 -9.84
CA GLU A 91 1.69 -5.10 -10.82
C GLU A 91 0.82 -4.00 -10.19
N THR A 92 0.52 -2.94 -10.96
CA THR A 92 -0.41 -1.88 -10.54
C THR A 92 -1.72 -2.00 -11.31
N LEU A 93 -2.78 -2.42 -10.63
CA LEU A 93 -4.14 -2.39 -11.17
C LEU A 93 -4.73 -0.99 -11.01
N SER A 94 -5.44 -0.48 -12.01
CA SER A 94 -6.00 0.88 -12.00
C SER A 94 -7.39 0.93 -12.61
N ILE A 95 -8.39 1.22 -11.80
CA ILE A 95 -9.77 1.44 -12.24
C ILE A 95 -9.80 2.65 -13.18
N PRO A 96 -10.27 2.51 -14.43
CA PRO A 96 -10.43 3.65 -15.33
C PRO A 96 -11.62 4.50 -14.86
N VAL A 97 -11.45 5.81 -14.86
CA VAL A 97 -12.47 6.78 -14.47
C VAL A 97 -12.74 7.74 -15.62
N GLU A 98 -13.96 8.28 -15.68
CA GLU A 98 -14.31 9.27 -16.69
C GLU A 98 -13.47 10.55 -16.54
N SER A 99 -13.07 11.15 -17.67
CA SER A 99 -12.31 12.39 -17.65
C SER A 99 -13.23 13.58 -17.37
N ASN A 100 -13.05 14.22 -16.22
CA ASN A 100 -13.69 15.51 -15.95
C ASN A 100 -12.91 16.64 -16.64
N SER A 101 -13.54 17.29 -17.62
CA SER A 101 -12.97 18.34 -18.48
C SER A 101 -12.82 19.69 -17.76
N GLY A 102 -11.94 19.74 -16.76
CA GLY A 102 -11.49 20.98 -16.11
C GLY A 102 -12.41 21.54 -15.03
N ARG A 103 -13.45 20.83 -14.59
CA ARG A 103 -14.25 21.22 -13.41
C ARG A 103 -13.67 20.62 -12.13
N LYS A 104 -14.12 21.15 -10.98
CA LYS A 104 -14.00 20.41 -9.70
C LYS A 104 -14.61 19.02 -9.88
N ASN A 105 -13.99 18.02 -9.27
CA ASN A 105 -14.35 16.62 -9.44
C ASN A 105 -14.49 15.98 -8.06
N PRO A 106 -15.60 16.23 -7.34
CA PRO A 106 -15.84 15.68 -6.02
C PRO A 106 -15.69 14.16 -6.03
N ILE A 107 -15.04 13.59 -5.02
CA ILE A 107 -14.70 12.16 -5.02
C ILE A 107 -15.93 11.25 -5.13
N ARG A 108 -17.08 11.69 -4.61
CA ARG A 108 -18.38 11.02 -4.69
C ARG A 108 -18.99 11.00 -6.10
N ASP A 109 -18.67 11.99 -6.93
CA ASP A 109 -19.21 12.14 -8.28
C ASP A 109 -18.34 11.45 -9.35
N VAL A 110 -17.19 10.89 -8.96
CA VAL A 110 -16.25 10.22 -9.88
C VAL A 110 -16.89 8.95 -10.45
N ARG A 111 -17.20 8.99 -11.75
CA ARG A 111 -17.72 7.85 -12.48
C ARG A 111 -16.63 6.88 -12.91
N ILE A 112 -16.88 5.60 -12.73
CA ILE A 112 -16.06 4.52 -13.27
C ILE A 112 -16.34 4.42 -14.77
N SER A 113 -15.29 4.34 -15.58
CA SER A 113 -15.43 4.15 -17.02
C SER A 113 -15.74 2.68 -17.34
N SER A 114 -16.67 2.46 -18.26
CA SER A 114 -16.97 1.14 -18.83
C SER A 114 -15.94 0.66 -19.88
N HIS A 115 -14.93 1.46 -20.18
CA HIS A 115 -13.93 1.15 -21.21
C HIS A 115 -12.94 0.05 -20.77
N GLY A 116 -12.40 -0.68 -21.76
CA GLY A 116 -11.24 -1.55 -21.59
C GLY A 116 -11.45 -2.86 -20.83
N ASN A 117 -12.70 -3.26 -20.52
CA ASN A 117 -13.03 -4.49 -19.77
C ASN A 117 -12.18 -4.64 -18.48
N TRP A 118 -11.93 -3.53 -17.79
CA TRP A 118 -10.98 -3.46 -16.68
C TRP A 118 -11.32 -4.45 -15.56
N GLN A 119 -12.60 -4.69 -15.28
CA GLN A 119 -13.06 -5.61 -14.24
C GLN A 119 -12.60 -7.05 -14.51
N GLN A 120 -12.80 -7.55 -15.73
CA GLN A 120 -12.35 -8.89 -16.13
C GLN A 120 -10.81 -8.97 -16.13
N THR A 121 -10.12 -7.89 -16.48
CA THR A 121 -8.65 -7.81 -16.46
C THR A 121 -8.12 -7.87 -15.02
N HIS A 122 -8.68 -7.06 -14.12
CA HIS A 122 -8.34 -7.04 -12.70
C HIS A 122 -8.64 -8.39 -12.03
N TRP A 123 -9.81 -8.99 -12.30
CA TRP A 123 -10.14 -10.30 -11.74
C TRP A 123 -9.14 -11.37 -12.18
N ARG A 124 -8.85 -11.47 -13.48
CA ARG A 124 -7.83 -12.41 -13.99
C ARG A 124 -6.45 -12.19 -13.33
N ALA A 125 -6.03 -10.94 -13.15
CA ALA A 125 -4.77 -10.62 -12.50
C ALA A 125 -4.77 -11.05 -11.01
N ILE A 126 -5.83 -10.74 -10.27
CA ILE A 126 -6.00 -11.11 -8.85
C ILE A 126 -6.08 -12.64 -8.69
N SER A 127 -6.94 -13.32 -9.44
CA SER A 127 -7.05 -14.78 -9.38
C SER A 127 -5.73 -15.45 -9.75
N SER A 128 -5.07 -15.04 -10.84
CA SER A 128 -3.78 -15.62 -11.26
C SER A 128 -2.65 -15.36 -10.26
N ALA A 129 -2.66 -14.21 -9.59
CA ALA A 129 -1.69 -13.87 -8.53
C ALA A 129 -1.86 -14.76 -7.29
N TYR A 130 -3.11 -14.97 -6.85
CA TYR A 130 -3.40 -15.49 -5.52
C TYR A 130 -4.01 -16.90 -5.49
N MET A 131 -4.27 -17.55 -6.62
CA MET A 131 -4.82 -18.92 -6.69
C MET A 131 -4.03 -19.97 -5.87
N ASN A 132 -2.72 -19.78 -5.68
CA ASN A 132 -1.86 -20.66 -4.88
C ASN A 132 -1.60 -20.14 -3.45
N SER A 133 -2.25 -19.05 -3.03
CA SER A 133 -2.17 -18.55 -1.65
C SER A 133 -3.18 -19.29 -0.74
N PRO A 134 -2.85 -19.57 0.53
CA PRO A 134 -3.65 -20.47 1.38
C PRO A 134 -5.13 -20.12 1.55
N PHE A 135 -5.50 -18.84 1.49
CA PHE A 135 -6.85 -18.38 1.80
C PHE A 135 -7.65 -17.84 0.61
N PHE A 136 -7.07 -17.72 -0.59
CA PHE A 136 -7.79 -17.16 -1.74
C PHE A 136 -9.08 -17.91 -2.09
N GLU A 137 -9.06 -19.25 -2.06
CA GLU A 137 -10.23 -20.07 -2.40
C GLU A 137 -11.44 -19.78 -1.50
N TYR A 138 -11.21 -19.40 -0.23
CA TYR A 138 -12.24 -19.11 0.76
C TYR A 138 -12.88 -17.72 0.61
N TYR A 139 -12.18 -16.76 0.02
CA TYR A 139 -12.63 -15.37 -0.11
C TYR A 139 -12.96 -14.96 -1.55
N GLN A 140 -12.61 -15.77 -2.56
CA GLN A 140 -12.74 -15.39 -3.96
C GLN A 140 -14.18 -15.00 -4.34
N ASP A 141 -15.18 -15.73 -3.82
CA ASP A 141 -16.59 -15.50 -4.16
C ASP A 141 -17.16 -14.23 -3.53
N ASP A 142 -16.58 -13.71 -2.43
CA ASP A 142 -16.95 -12.41 -1.84
C ASP A 142 -16.40 -11.24 -2.67
N PHE A 143 -15.18 -11.38 -3.19
CA PHE A 143 -14.54 -10.35 -4.02
C PHE A 143 -15.07 -10.35 -5.46
N ARG A 144 -15.47 -11.51 -6.00
CA ARG A 144 -15.87 -11.69 -7.39
C ARG A 144 -17.02 -10.76 -7.87
N PRO A 145 -18.09 -10.49 -7.09
CA PRO A 145 -19.13 -9.51 -7.44
C PRO A 145 -18.60 -8.11 -7.80
N PHE A 146 -17.48 -7.67 -7.21
CA PHE A 146 -16.86 -6.37 -7.53
C PHE A 146 -16.24 -6.34 -8.94
N TYR A 147 -16.06 -7.49 -9.58
CA TYR A 147 -15.49 -7.63 -10.92
C TYR A 147 -16.47 -8.21 -11.96
N GLU A 148 -17.68 -8.54 -11.55
CA GLU A 148 -18.75 -9.00 -12.45
C GLU A 148 -19.93 -8.01 -12.53
N ASN A 149 -20.27 -7.34 -11.42
CA ASN A 149 -21.36 -6.35 -11.39
C ASN A 149 -20.90 -4.98 -11.90
N LYS A 150 -21.82 -4.22 -12.50
CA LYS A 150 -21.53 -2.84 -12.94
C LYS A 150 -21.61 -1.86 -11.77
N TRP A 151 -20.60 -1.01 -11.65
CA TRP A 151 -20.54 0.04 -10.64
C TRP A 151 -20.50 1.42 -11.32
N THR A 152 -21.25 2.38 -10.77
CA THR A 152 -21.35 3.73 -11.35
C THR A 152 -20.30 4.67 -10.77
N PHE A 153 -20.17 4.73 -9.44
CA PHE A 153 -19.29 5.67 -8.76
C PHE A 153 -18.12 4.96 -8.08
N LEU A 154 -16.94 5.59 -8.15
CA LEU A 154 -15.71 5.09 -7.52
C LEU A 154 -15.80 5.11 -5.99
N TRP A 155 -16.48 6.11 -5.43
CA TRP A 155 -16.68 6.21 -3.99
C TRP A 155 -17.43 5.00 -3.43
N ASP A 156 -18.59 4.68 -4.00
CA ASP A 156 -19.43 3.56 -3.55
C ASP A 156 -18.67 2.24 -3.69
N TYR A 157 -18.00 2.03 -4.83
CA TYR A 157 -17.17 0.85 -5.07
C TYR A 157 -16.09 0.62 -4.00
N ASN A 158 -15.34 1.67 -3.67
CA ASN A 158 -14.28 1.60 -2.67
C ASN A 158 -14.84 1.46 -1.24
N LEU A 159 -15.98 2.07 -0.93
CA LEU A 159 -16.61 1.99 0.39
C LEU A 159 -17.17 0.59 0.66
N GLU A 160 -17.80 -0.02 -0.33
CA GLU A 160 -18.27 -1.41 -0.25
C GLU A 160 -17.08 -2.40 -0.18
N LEU A 161 -16.00 -2.18 -0.94
CA LEU A 161 -14.77 -2.98 -0.79
C LEU A 161 -14.14 -2.85 0.59
N LEU A 162 -14.03 -1.62 1.13
CA LEU A 162 -13.52 -1.39 2.48
C LEU A 162 -14.37 -2.10 3.53
N THR A 163 -15.69 -2.05 3.37
CA THR A 163 -16.65 -2.71 4.27
C THR A 163 -16.49 -4.22 4.21
N LEU A 164 -16.38 -4.83 3.02
CA LEU A 164 -16.11 -6.26 2.87
C LEU A 164 -14.79 -6.64 3.55
N ILE A 165 -13.70 -5.92 3.29
CA ILE A 165 -12.39 -6.29 3.82
C ILE A 165 -12.37 -6.21 5.35
N LEU A 166 -13.05 -5.23 5.95
CA LEU A 166 -13.20 -5.15 7.40
C LEU A 166 -14.04 -6.32 7.96
N GLN A 167 -15.11 -6.72 7.28
CA GLN A 167 -15.89 -7.91 7.65
C GLN A 167 -15.06 -9.20 7.57
N LEU A 168 -14.24 -9.38 6.53
CA LEU A 168 -13.37 -10.55 6.36
C LEU A 168 -12.20 -10.57 7.35
N LEU A 169 -11.74 -9.41 7.81
CA LEU A 169 -10.80 -9.27 8.94
C LEU A 169 -11.48 -9.45 10.31
N ASN A 170 -12.82 -9.54 10.36
CA ASN A 170 -13.62 -9.53 11.59
C ASN A 170 -13.40 -8.27 12.45
N GLU A 171 -13.20 -7.12 11.81
CA GLU A 171 -12.93 -5.83 12.44
C GLU A 171 -14.08 -4.84 12.21
N ASN A 172 -14.37 -4.01 13.22
CA ASN A 172 -15.47 -3.03 13.16
C ASN A 172 -15.03 -1.64 13.70
N PRO A 173 -14.05 -0.98 13.03
CA PRO A 173 -13.60 0.35 13.42
C PRO A 173 -14.69 1.40 13.20
N LYS A 174 -14.72 2.41 14.05
CA LYS A 174 -15.69 3.52 13.95
C LYS A 174 -15.31 4.47 12.81
N ILE A 175 -15.84 4.19 11.62
CA ILE A 175 -15.70 5.04 10.43
C ILE A 175 -16.76 6.13 10.43
N ILE A 176 -16.31 7.38 10.30
CA ILE A 176 -17.11 8.59 10.20
C ILE A 176 -16.86 9.18 8.81
N LEU A 177 -17.91 9.34 7.99
CA LEU A 177 -17.79 10.09 6.75
C LEU A 177 -17.78 11.59 7.06
N THR A 178 -16.91 12.34 6.39
CA THR A 178 -16.90 13.81 6.52
C THR A 178 -18.11 14.44 5.83
N GLU A 179 -18.75 15.41 6.48
CA GLU A 179 -19.88 16.18 5.93
C GLU A 179 -19.45 17.47 5.22
N THR A 180 -18.27 17.99 5.60
CA THR A 180 -17.66 19.18 5.03
C THR A 180 -16.17 18.93 4.83
N TYR A 181 -15.60 19.43 3.72
CA TYR A 181 -14.16 19.37 3.51
C TYR A 181 -13.46 20.21 4.58
N GLN A 182 -12.53 19.58 5.29
CA GLN A 182 -11.67 20.26 6.24
C GLN A 182 -10.23 20.28 5.71
N ASP A 183 -9.65 21.47 5.73
CA ASP A 183 -8.20 21.66 5.58
C ASP A 183 -7.45 20.93 6.71
N LYS A 184 -6.12 20.88 6.57
CA LYS A 184 -5.24 20.18 7.52
C LYS A 184 -5.42 20.77 8.93
N SER A 185 -5.98 19.98 9.83
CA SER A 185 -5.92 20.24 11.27
C SER A 185 -4.66 19.60 11.84
N ASN A 186 -3.99 20.29 12.76
CA ASN A 186 -2.84 19.75 13.49
C ASN A 186 -3.24 18.73 14.58
N GLU A 187 -4.55 18.59 14.85
CA GLU A 187 -5.10 17.74 15.93
C GLU A 187 -5.47 16.32 15.44
N ILE A 188 -5.43 16.07 14.13
CA ILE A 188 -5.81 14.81 13.51
C ILE A 188 -4.68 14.36 12.58
N ASN A 189 -4.36 13.07 12.60
CA ASN A 189 -3.37 12.50 11.70
C ASN A 189 -3.92 12.44 10.26
N ASP A 190 -3.60 13.43 9.43
CA ASP A 190 -4.06 13.52 8.04
C ASP A 190 -3.21 12.65 7.10
N LEU A 191 -3.71 11.45 6.83
CA LEU A 191 -3.04 10.41 6.02
C LEU A 191 -3.38 10.51 4.52
N ARG A 192 -4.34 11.36 4.12
CA ARG A 192 -4.85 11.53 2.72
C ARG A 192 -3.75 11.72 1.68
N GLU A 193 -2.69 12.42 2.08
CA GLU A 193 -1.52 12.74 1.25
C GLU A 193 -0.26 11.97 1.65
N ILE A 194 -0.26 11.27 2.79
CA ILE A 194 0.93 10.54 3.26
C ILE A 194 0.93 9.13 2.68
N ILE A 195 -0.21 8.43 2.72
CA ILE A 195 -0.40 7.11 2.11
C ILE A 195 -0.62 7.31 0.60
N HIS A 196 0.47 7.28 -0.18
CA HIS A 196 0.43 7.57 -1.61
C HIS A 196 1.31 6.60 -2.42
N PRO A 197 0.91 6.13 -3.63
CA PRO A 197 1.68 5.19 -4.48
C PRO A 197 3.05 5.69 -5.00
N LYS A 198 3.53 6.84 -4.50
CA LYS A 198 4.79 7.50 -4.89
C LYS A 198 5.61 7.96 -3.68
N LYS A 199 5.22 7.52 -2.48
CA LYS A 199 5.89 7.80 -1.22
C LYS A 199 6.23 6.47 -0.56
N ASP A 200 7.26 6.48 0.28
CA ASP A 200 7.59 5.31 1.08
C ASP A 200 6.46 5.01 2.09
N PRO A 201 6.22 3.74 2.43
CA PRO A 201 5.18 3.35 3.38
C PRO A 201 5.40 4.02 4.74
N VAL A 202 4.33 4.63 5.26
CA VAL A 202 4.31 5.26 6.59
C VAL A 202 4.49 4.22 7.70
N TYR A 203 3.92 3.04 7.46
CA TYR A 203 4.03 1.87 8.31
C TYR A 203 4.82 0.80 7.58
N HIS A 204 5.82 0.26 8.26
CA HIS A 204 6.49 -0.96 7.84
C HIS A 204 5.77 -2.10 8.53
N SER A 205 4.92 -2.83 7.79
CA SER A 205 4.34 -4.07 8.30
C SER A 205 5.45 -5.06 8.63
N LYS A 206 5.20 -5.93 9.62
CA LYS A 206 6.03 -7.14 9.78
C LYS A 206 5.98 -7.94 8.47
N SER A 207 7.06 -8.63 8.14
CA SER A 207 7.05 -9.61 7.07
C SER A 207 6.10 -10.76 7.41
N TYR A 208 5.23 -11.09 6.47
CA TYR A 208 4.31 -12.22 6.47
C TYR A 208 4.60 -13.11 5.27
N TYR A 209 4.12 -14.35 5.30
CA TYR A 209 4.25 -15.28 4.19
C TYR A 209 3.67 -14.67 2.89
N GLN A 210 4.43 -14.68 1.81
CA GLN A 210 3.93 -14.31 0.48
C GLN A 210 4.21 -15.41 -0.53
N VAL A 211 3.21 -15.78 -1.34
CA VAL A 211 3.32 -16.83 -2.37
C VAL A 211 4.49 -16.63 -3.36
N PHE A 212 4.95 -15.39 -3.59
CA PHE A 212 6.10 -15.06 -4.44
C PHE A 212 7.39 -14.69 -3.68
N GLU A 213 7.43 -14.83 -2.35
CA GLU A 213 8.58 -14.46 -1.50
C GLU A 213 9.88 -15.15 -1.94
N ASN A 214 9.80 -16.45 -2.25
CA ASN A 214 10.94 -17.24 -2.76
C ASN A 214 11.54 -16.70 -4.07
N LYS A 215 10.83 -15.85 -4.81
CA LYS A 215 11.27 -15.29 -6.10
C LYS A 215 11.75 -13.84 -6.01
N PHE A 216 11.10 -13.03 -5.16
CA PHE A 216 11.35 -11.58 -5.10
C PHE A 216 11.77 -11.06 -3.72
N GLY A 217 11.84 -11.94 -2.71
CA GLY A 217 11.87 -11.55 -1.31
C GLY A 217 10.51 -11.02 -0.83
N PHE A 218 10.45 -10.56 0.42
CA PHE A 218 9.25 -9.92 0.96
C PHE A 218 9.00 -8.57 0.26
N LEU A 219 7.77 -8.39 -0.24
CA LEU A 219 7.30 -7.21 -0.94
C LEU A 219 6.41 -6.39 0.00
N PRO A 220 6.92 -5.29 0.61
CA PRO A 220 6.17 -4.50 1.58
C PRO A 220 5.09 -3.64 0.92
N ASP A 221 4.04 -3.34 1.69
CA ASP A 221 2.99 -2.38 1.37
C ASP A 221 2.28 -2.63 0.02
N LEU A 222 2.02 -3.91 -0.25
CA LEU A 222 1.05 -4.33 -1.26
C LEU A 222 -0.38 -4.06 -0.77
N SER A 223 -1.35 -4.23 -1.67
CA SER A 223 -2.78 -4.27 -1.35
C SER A 223 -3.07 -5.18 -0.16
N ILE A 224 -4.00 -4.79 0.71
CA ILE A 224 -4.47 -5.58 1.85
C ILE A 224 -4.93 -7.00 1.44
N ILE A 225 -5.37 -7.22 0.20
CA ILE A 225 -5.75 -8.54 -0.29
C ILE A 225 -4.56 -9.50 -0.34
N ASP A 226 -3.33 -9.00 -0.54
CA ASP A 226 -2.11 -9.79 -0.51
C ASP A 226 -1.91 -10.39 0.90
N LEU A 227 -2.06 -9.57 1.93
CA LEU A 227 -2.02 -10.02 3.33
C LEU A 227 -3.21 -10.96 3.64
N LEU A 228 -4.43 -10.59 3.28
CA LEU A 228 -5.64 -11.37 3.57
C LEU A 228 -5.62 -12.75 2.90
N PHE A 229 -5.21 -12.86 1.63
CA PHE A 229 -5.19 -14.13 0.92
C PHE A 229 -4.02 -15.04 1.34
N ASN A 230 -2.93 -14.48 1.87
CA ASN A 230 -1.82 -15.27 2.40
C ASN A 230 -1.99 -15.67 3.89
N MET A 231 -2.60 -14.82 4.72
CA MET A 231 -2.70 -15.01 6.19
C MET A 231 -4.11 -15.25 6.73
N GLY A 232 -5.16 -14.98 5.95
CA GLY A 232 -6.55 -15.12 6.38
C GLY A 232 -6.84 -14.30 7.63
N ASN A 233 -7.50 -14.90 8.61
CA ASN A 233 -7.81 -14.27 9.90
C ASN A 233 -6.56 -13.83 10.69
N GLU A 234 -5.39 -14.41 10.43
CA GLU A 234 -4.12 -14.00 11.07
C GLU A 234 -3.56 -12.68 10.50
N ALA A 235 -4.15 -12.15 9.42
CA ALA A 235 -3.79 -10.85 8.85
C ALA A 235 -3.75 -9.73 9.90
N VAL A 236 -4.67 -9.74 10.86
CA VAL A 236 -4.77 -8.73 11.95
C VAL A 236 -3.50 -8.70 12.83
N LEU A 237 -2.73 -9.79 12.94
CA LEU A 237 -1.48 -9.83 13.70
C LEU A 237 -0.34 -9.01 13.08
N MET A 238 -0.53 -8.57 11.83
CA MET A 238 0.43 -7.86 10.98
C MET A 238 0.06 -6.38 10.77
N LEU A 239 -1.09 -5.95 11.30
CA LEU A 239 -1.66 -4.60 11.24
C LEU A 239 -1.41 -3.80 12.54
#